data_AF-A0A966W7W1-F1
#
_entry.id   AF-A0A966W7W1-F1
#
_cell.length_a   1.000
_cell.length_b   1.000
_cell.length_c   1.000
_cell.angle_alpha   90.00
_cell.angle_beta   90.00
_cell.angle_gamma   90.00
#
_symmetry.space_group_name_H-M   'P 1'
#
loop_
_entity.id
_entity.type
_entity.pdbx_description
1 polymer ?
#
loop_
_entity_poly.entity_id
_entity_poly.type
_entity_poly.pdbx_seq_one_letter_code
_entity_poly.pdbx_strand_id
1 'polypeptide(L)'
;MADPRFEQAVALFNAGEWYACHDGFEALWHECQGPSRRALQGILQIAVSQLHLERGNLRGATVLLGEGLGRLAAYGPVQLGLDLNHLRQGAQALLEALQQQLPTAALPVPQLRPAGEGYDGAH
;
A
#
# COMPACT_ATOMS: atom_id res chain seq x y z
N MET A 1 12.50 18.54 -1.74
CA MET A 1 12.71 17.77 -2.98
C MET A 1 12.25 16.36 -2.67
N ALA A 2 11.23 15.85 -3.37
CA ALA A 2 10.75 14.48 -3.16
C ALA A 2 11.89 13.51 -3.44
N ASP A 3 12.04 12.47 -2.60
CA ASP A 3 13.07 11.45 -2.81
C ASP A 3 12.71 10.65 -4.08
N PRO A 4 13.54 10.66 -5.13
CA PRO A 4 13.21 9.97 -6.39
C PRO A 4 13.04 8.46 -6.19
N ARG A 5 13.63 7.87 -5.14
CA ARG A 5 13.43 6.45 -4.80
C ARG A 5 11.98 6.16 -4.39
N PHE A 6 11.31 7.13 -3.76
CA PHE A 6 9.92 6.98 -3.36
C PHE A 6 8.99 6.97 -4.58
N GLU A 7 9.18 7.90 -5.51
CA GLU A 7 8.43 7.95 -6.77
C GLU A 7 8.66 6.68 -7.60
N GLN A 8 9.90 6.19 -7.65
CA GLN A 8 10.23 4.93 -8.31
C GLN A 8 9.52 3.73 -7.65
N ALA A 9 9.52 3.64 -6.32
CA ALA A 9 8.83 2.55 -5.61
C ALA A 9 7.31 2.60 -5.83
N VAL A 10 6.71 3.79 -5.88
CA VAL A 10 5.29 4.00 -6.23
C VAL A 10 5.00 3.55 -7.66
N ALA A 11 5.86 3.91 -8.62
CA ALA A 11 5.69 3.47 -10.01
C ALA A 11 5.76 1.95 -10.14
N LEU A 12 6.71 1.31 -9.45
CA LEU A 12 6.86 -0.16 -9.43
C LEU A 12 5.65 -0.84 -8.80
N PHE A 13 5.11 -0.28 -7.70
CA PHE A 13 3.89 -0.79 -7.07
C PHE A 13 2.72 -0.78 -8.05
N ASN A 14 2.51 0.33 -8.75
CA ASN A 14 1.41 0.45 -9.71
C ASN A 14 1.61 -0.42 -10.96
N ALA A 15 2.86 -0.75 -11.30
CA ALA A 15 3.20 -1.68 -12.38
C ALA A 15 3.07 -3.17 -11.99
N GLY A 16 2.83 -3.47 -10.71
CA GLY A 16 2.78 -4.85 -10.20
C GLY A 16 4.17 -5.49 -10.03
N GLU A 17 5.24 -4.71 -10.02
CA GLU A 17 6.60 -5.17 -9.77
C GLU A 17 6.83 -5.35 -8.27
N TRP A 18 6.11 -6.30 -7.65
CA TRP A 18 5.96 -6.34 -6.19
C TRP A 18 7.26 -6.52 -5.43
N TYR A 19 8.15 -7.38 -5.94
CA TYR A 19 9.46 -7.58 -5.33
C TYR A 19 10.31 -6.29 -5.39
N ALA A 20 10.34 -5.61 -6.54
CA ALA A 20 11.13 -4.38 -6.69
C ALA A 20 10.55 -3.21 -5.88
N CYS A 21 9.22 -3.06 -5.83
CA CYS A 21 8.59 -2.03 -5.02
C CYS A 21 8.77 -2.29 -3.51
N HIS A 22 8.76 -3.56 -3.09
CA HIS A 22 9.08 -4.00 -1.74
C HIS A 22 10.47 -3.50 -1.32
N ASP A 23 11.50 -3.83 -2.11
CA ASP A 23 12.89 -3.46 -1.78
C ASP A 23 13.04 -1.93 -1.70
N GLY A 24 12.40 -1.19 -2.62
CA GLY A 24 12.38 0.26 -2.61
C GLY A 24 11.72 0.86 -1.36
N PHE A 25 10.53 0.38 -0.99
CA PHE A 25 9.83 0.83 0.21
C PHE A 25 10.53 0.41 1.51
N GLU A 26 11.12 -0.79 1.56
CA GLU A 26 11.87 -1.28 2.72
C GLU A 26 13.09 -0.41 3.01
N ALA A 27 13.88 -0.07 1.97
CA ALA A 27 15.02 0.83 2.10
C ALA A 27 14.60 2.20 2.68
N LEU A 28 13.55 2.80 2.12
CA LEU A 28 12.99 4.07 2.61
C LEU A 28 12.43 3.95 4.03
N TRP A 29 11.81 2.82 4.36
CA TRP A 29 11.27 2.56 5.69
C TRP A 29 12.37 2.48 6.73
N HIS A 30 13.51 1.86 6.42
CA HIS A 30 14.67 1.81 7.31
C HIS A 30 15.18 3.21 7.67
N GLU A 31 15.17 4.14 6.72
CA GLU A 31 15.64 5.52 6.89
C GLU A 31 14.61 6.45 7.56
N CYS A 32 13.32 6.10 7.53
CA CYS A 32 12.24 6.90 8.11
C CYS A 32 12.09 6.74 9.63
N GLN A 33 11.59 7.79 10.30
CA GLN A 33 11.19 7.76 11.71
C GLN A 33 9.78 8.34 11.90
N GLY A 34 9.22 8.16 13.10
CA GLY A 34 7.95 8.78 13.50
C GLY A 34 6.74 8.40 12.64
N PRO A 35 5.79 9.34 12.41
CA PRO A 35 4.57 9.09 11.64
C PRO A 35 4.82 8.60 10.21
N SER A 36 5.80 9.16 9.51
CA SER A 36 6.15 8.76 8.13
C SER A 36 6.59 7.30 8.05
N ARG A 37 7.38 6.83 9.04
CA ARG A 37 7.79 5.41 9.12
C ARG A 37 6.58 4.48 9.24
N ARG A 38 5.63 4.82 10.10
CA ARG A 38 4.43 4.00 10.34
C ARG A 38 3.49 3.99 9.14
N ALA A 39 3.30 5.12 8.45
CA ALA A 39 2.54 5.18 7.21
C ALA A 39 3.21 4.33 6.10
N LEU A 40 4.52 4.50 5.93
CA LEU A 40 5.30 3.73 4.94
C LEU A 40 5.29 2.23 5.25
N GLN A 41 5.31 1.84 6.53
CA GLN A 41 5.15 0.44 6.94
C GLN A 41 3.81 -0.14 6.49
N GLY A 42 2.72 0.63 6.58
CA GLY A 42 1.41 0.19 6.10
C GLY A 42 1.40 -0.04 4.58
N ILE A 43 2.01 0.87 3.81
CA ILE A 43 2.17 0.73 2.35
C ILE A 43 3.04 -0.50 2.02
N LEU A 44 4.16 -0.67 2.70
CA LEU A 44 5.06 -1.82 2.54
C LEU A 44 4.33 -3.14 2.83
N GLN A 45 3.53 -3.22 3.89
CA GLN A 45 2.74 -4.43 4.18
C GLN A 45 1.71 -4.75 3.08
N ILE A 46 1.09 -3.73 2.48
CA ILE A 46 0.20 -3.93 1.33
C ILE A 46 1.00 -4.43 0.12
N ALA A 47 2.19 -3.90 -0.15
CA ALA A 47 3.06 -4.41 -1.23
C ALA A 47 3.47 -5.88 -1.00
N VAL A 48 3.91 -6.23 0.21
CA VAL A 48 4.27 -7.61 0.57
C VAL A 48 3.06 -8.54 0.47
N SER A 49 1.85 -8.06 0.77
CA SER A 49 0.64 -8.88 0.59
C SER A 49 0.44 -9.31 -0.87
N GLN A 50 0.76 -8.46 -1.85
CA GLN A 50 0.69 -8.80 -3.27
C GLN A 50 1.74 -9.85 -3.65
N LEU A 51 2.98 -9.70 -3.16
CA LEU A 51 4.03 -10.69 -3.35
C LEU A 51 3.64 -12.05 -2.77
N HIS A 52 2.92 -12.07 -1.64
CA HIS A 52 2.35 -13.30 -1.08
C HIS A 52 1.26 -13.90 -1.97
N LEU A 53 0.40 -13.07 -2.59
CA LEU A 53 -0.61 -13.55 -3.53
C LEU A 53 0.02 -14.18 -4.78
N GLU A 54 1.05 -13.58 -5.36
CA GLU A 54 1.77 -14.16 -6.51
C GLU A 54 2.38 -15.53 -6.20
N ARG A 55 2.81 -15.72 -4.95
CA ARG A 55 3.38 -16.98 -4.46
C ARG A 55 2.32 -17.98 -4.00
N GLY A 56 1.03 -17.67 -4.16
CA GLY A 56 -0.09 -18.52 -3.74
C GLY A 56 -0.31 -18.56 -2.22
N ASN A 57 0.37 -17.71 -1.44
CA ASN A 57 0.22 -17.63 0.01
C ASN A 57 -0.94 -16.70 0.40
N LEU A 58 -2.16 -17.17 0.17
CA LEU A 58 -3.39 -16.41 0.45
C LEU A 58 -3.49 -16.01 1.93
N ARG A 59 -3.16 -16.91 2.85
CA ARG A 59 -3.22 -16.62 4.30
C ARG A 59 -2.28 -15.48 4.68
N GLY A 60 -1.03 -15.53 4.21
CA GLY A 60 -0.05 -14.49 4.48
C GLY A 60 -0.45 -13.15 3.86
N ALA A 61 -0.99 -13.17 2.64
CA ALA A 61 -1.52 -11.98 1.99
C ALA A 61 -2.65 -11.34 2.82
N THR A 62 -3.65 -12.12 3.24
CA THR A 62 -4.78 -11.63 4.06
C THR A 62 -4.31 -10.99 5.37
N VAL A 63 -3.35 -11.60 6.06
CA VAL A 63 -2.81 -11.07 7.32
C VAL A 63 -2.12 -9.73 7.10
N LEU A 64 -1.19 -9.65 6.13
CA LEU A 64 -0.43 -8.43 5.88
C LEU A 64 -1.30 -7.29 5.34
N LEU A 65 -2.30 -7.62 4.51
CA LEU A 65 -3.25 -6.65 3.99
C LEU A 65 -4.09 -6.02 5.13
N GLY A 66 -4.56 -6.85 6.07
CA GLY A 66 -5.27 -6.39 7.26
C GLY A 66 -4.40 -5.54 8.21
N GLU A 67 -3.16 -5.95 8.45
CA GLU A 67 -2.22 -5.16 9.25
C GLU A 67 -1.89 -3.81 8.61
N GLY A 68 -1.64 -3.81 7.29
CA GLY A 68 -1.37 -2.59 6.53
C GLY A 68 -2.53 -1.61 6.59
N LEU A 69 -3.75 -2.09 6.36
CA LEU A 69 -4.98 -1.30 6.53
C LEU A 69 -5.11 -0.73 7.95
N GLY A 70 -4.89 -1.56 8.98
CA GLY A 70 -4.95 -1.13 10.38
C GLY A 70 -3.94 -0.03 10.71
N ARG A 71 -2.74 -0.07 10.13
CA ARG A 71 -1.74 1.02 10.28
C ARG A 71 -2.17 2.29 9.59
N LEU A 72 -2.72 2.18 8.37
CA LEU A 72 -3.13 3.34 7.58
C LEU A 72 -4.42 4.01 8.08
N ALA A 73 -5.22 3.31 8.91
CA ALA A 73 -6.42 3.85 9.53
C ALA A 73 -6.15 4.99 10.52
N ALA A 74 -4.94 5.05 11.10
CA ALA A 74 -4.54 6.11 12.02
C ALA A 74 -4.19 7.44 11.32
N TYR A 75 -4.20 7.47 9.98
CA TYR A 75 -3.85 8.64 9.19
C TYR A 75 -5.06 9.21 8.48
N GLY A 76 -4.96 10.50 8.19
CA GLY A 76 -5.87 11.16 7.27
C GLY A 76 -5.85 10.56 5.86
N PRO A 77 -6.60 11.18 4.95
CA PRO A 77 -6.74 10.76 3.55
C PRO A 77 -5.49 11.03 2.72
N VAL A 78 -4.61 11.94 3.16
CA VAL A 78 -3.34 12.24 2.51
C VAL A 78 -2.18 12.07 3.47
N GLN A 79 -1.15 11.36 3.02
CA GLN A 79 0.11 11.19 3.74
C GLN A 79 1.22 10.81 2.75
N LEU A 80 2.47 11.25 2.98
CA LEU A 80 3.59 11.05 2.05
C LEU A 80 3.32 11.57 0.61
N GLY A 81 2.42 12.55 0.46
CA GLY A 81 1.98 13.03 -0.86
C GLY A 81 1.10 12.05 -1.64
N LEU A 82 0.57 11.01 -0.99
CA LEU A 82 -0.29 9.98 -1.57
C LEU A 82 -1.73 10.09 -1.07
N ASP A 83 -2.69 9.75 -1.93
CA ASP A 83 -4.08 9.51 -1.55
C ASP A 83 -4.20 8.14 -0.86
N LEU A 84 -4.11 8.16 0.47
CA LEU A 84 -4.30 6.97 1.29
C LEU A 84 -5.75 6.47 1.28
N ASN A 85 -6.74 7.32 0.99
CA ASN A 85 -8.12 6.86 0.91
C ASN A 85 -8.30 5.92 -0.29
N HIS A 86 -7.75 6.28 -1.45
CA HIS A 86 -7.77 5.42 -2.62
C HIS A 86 -7.06 4.08 -2.38
N LEU A 87 -5.87 4.12 -1.76
CA LEU A 87 -5.15 2.90 -1.39
C LEU A 87 -5.95 2.02 -0.44
N ARG A 88 -6.52 2.60 0.63
CA ARG A 88 -7.32 1.87 1.62
C ARG A 88 -8.55 1.23 0.98
N GLN A 89 -9.24 1.92 0.07
CA GLN A 89 -10.39 1.37 -0.65
C GLN A 89 -9.99 0.16 -1.50
N GLY A 90 -8.91 0.26 -2.28
CA GLY A 90 -8.41 -0.86 -3.08
C GLY A 90 -7.96 -2.05 -2.23
N ALA A 91 -7.23 -1.79 -1.15
CA ALA A 91 -6.79 -2.83 -0.22
C ALA A 91 -7.95 -3.49 0.53
N GLN A 92 -8.97 -2.72 0.92
CA GLN A 92 -10.18 -3.26 1.57
C GLN A 92 -10.97 -4.14 0.61
N ALA A 93 -11.17 -3.70 -0.64
CA ALA A 93 -11.85 -4.50 -1.67
C ALA A 93 -11.10 -5.81 -1.95
N LEU A 94 -9.77 -5.79 -1.97
CA LEU A 94 -8.97 -7.00 -2.09
C LEU A 94 -9.12 -7.92 -0.88
N LEU A 95 -9.10 -7.37 0.33
CA LEU A 95 -9.27 -8.15 1.55
C LEU A 95 -10.61 -8.88 1.56
N GLU A 96 -11.69 -8.19 1.18
CA GLU A 96 -13.03 -8.76 1.03
C GLU A 96 -13.07 -9.86 -0.04
N ALA A 97 -12.45 -9.62 -1.19
CA ALA A 97 -12.36 -10.62 -2.26
C ALA A 97 -11.63 -11.90 -1.81
N LEU A 98 -10.54 -11.76 -1.04
CA LEU A 98 -9.81 -12.89 -0.47
C LEU A 98 -10.64 -13.65 0.57
N GLN A 99 -11.39 -12.94 1.42
CA GLN A 99 -12.28 -13.54 2.41
C GLN A 99 -13.45 -14.29 1.77
N GLN A 100 -13.94 -13.79 0.63
CA GLN A 100 -14.97 -14.44 -0.19
C GLN A 100 -14.41 -15.55 -1.10
N GLN A 101 -13.09 -15.77 -1.08
CA GLN A 101 -12.41 -16.76 -1.92
C GLN A 101 -12.68 -16.57 -3.42
N LEU A 102 -12.72 -15.32 -3.88
CA LEU A 102 -12.89 -15.02 -5.30
C LEU A 102 -11.70 -15.57 -6.12
N PRO A 103 -11.93 -15.97 -7.39
CA PRO A 103 -10.84 -16.38 -8.27
C PRO A 103 -9.80 -15.28 -8.44
N THR A 104 -8.52 -15.66 -8.60
CA THR A 104 -7.39 -14.72 -8.74
C THR A 104 -7.62 -13.68 -9.85
N ALA A 105 -8.23 -14.07 -10.97
CA ALA A 105 -8.54 -13.18 -12.09
C ALA A 105 -9.57 -12.08 -11.76
N ALA A 106 -10.30 -12.21 -10.66
CA ALA A 106 -11.30 -11.24 -10.19
C ALA A 106 -10.81 -10.41 -9.00
N LEU A 107 -9.57 -10.61 -8.54
CA LEU A 107 -9.03 -9.86 -7.40
C LEU A 107 -8.70 -8.42 -7.82
N PRO A 108 -9.18 -7.41 -7.09
CA PRO A 108 -8.82 -6.02 -7.35
C PRO A 108 -7.36 -5.79 -6.94
N VAL A 109 -6.65 -4.94 -7.69
CA VAL A 109 -5.27 -4.57 -7.39
C VAL A 109 -5.26 -3.16 -6.79
N PRO A 110 -4.81 -2.97 -5.53
CA PRO A 110 -4.66 -1.66 -4.93
C PRO A 110 -3.70 -0.79 -5.74
N GLN A 111 -3.89 0.53 -5.72
CA GLN A 111 -3.06 1.48 -6.48
C GLN A 111 -2.66 2.64 -5.57
N LEU A 112 -1.46 3.18 -5.81
CA LEU A 112 -0.93 4.38 -5.17
C LEU A 112 -1.12 5.57 -6.09
N ARG A 113 -1.94 6.54 -5.67
CA ARG A 113 -2.15 7.78 -6.43
C ARG A 113 -1.49 8.95 -5.72
N PRO A 114 -0.90 9.90 -6.47
CA PRO A 114 -0.55 11.20 -5.90
C PRO A 114 -1.79 11.83 -5.28
N ALA A 115 -1.62 12.51 -4.14
CA ALA A 115 -2.67 13.37 -3.61
C ALA A 115 -2.94 14.48 -4.64
N GLY A 116 -4.19 14.66 -5.06
CA GLY A 116 -4.57 15.74 -5.95
C GLY A 116 -4.31 17.11 -5.31
N GLU A 117 -3.97 18.12 -6.11
CA GLU A 117 -4.03 19.53 -5.70
C GLU A 117 -5.48 19.86 -5.33
N GLY A 118 -5.82 19.82 -4.04
CA GLY A 118 -7.19 20.07 -3.60
C GLY A 118 -7.59 19.45 -2.26
N TYR A 119 -6.70 18.74 -1.56
CA TYR A 119 -6.98 18.33 -0.17
C TYR A 119 -6.77 19.52 0.78
N ASP A 120 -7.67 20.50 0.73
CA ASP A 120 -7.81 21.49 1.79
C ASP A 120 -8.42 20.75 2.99
N GLY A 121 -7.55 20.43 3.95
CA GLY A 121 -7.89 19.62 5.11
C GLY A 121 -8.89 20.34 6.01
N ALA A 122 -10.18 20.18 5.73
CA ALA A 122 -11.24 20.41 6.69
C ALA A 122 -11.55 19.07 7.38
N HIS A 123 -11.14 18.94 8.64
CA HIS A 123 -11.95 18.51 9.79
C HIS A 123 -11.09 18.46 11.06
#